data_AF-A0A6P2IWW4-F1
#
_entry.id   AF-A0A6P2IWW4-F1
#
_cell.length_a   1.000
_cell.length_b   1.000
_cell.length_c   1.000
_cell.angle_alpha   90.00
_cell.angle_beta   90.00
_cell.angle_gamma   90.00
#
_symmetry.space_group_name_H-M   'P 1'
#
loop_
_entity.id
_entity.type
_entity.pdbx_description
1 polymer ?
#
loop_
_entity_poly.entity_id
_entity_poly.type
_entity_poly.pdbx_seq_one_letter_code
_entity_poly.pdbx_strand_id
1 'polypeptide(L)'
;MEENTVRTVIVTDGAAAADGGSLWIRIDVDGQARNYLLDRALASRGTPRYNTISGEHGSLSKGERKELLVLLRSIADPGMWAGIVGTFVQVLRESDGE
;
A
#
# COMPACT_ATOMS: atom_id res chain seq x y z
N MET A 1 28.17 -10.10 15.86
CA MET A 1 27.91 -9.05 14.87
C MET A 1 26.49 -9.25 14.43
N GLU A 2 25.58 -8.43 14.95
CA GLU A 2 24.18 -8.48 14.54
C GLU A 2 24.14 -7.77 13.19
N GLU A 3 24.10 -8.55 12.11
CA GLU A 3 23.83 -8.03 10.78
C GLU A 3 22.44 -7.40 10.87
N ASN A 4 22.40 -6.07 11.01
CA ASN A 4 21.17 -5.31 10.91
C ASN A 4 20.77 -5.44 9.45
N THR A 5 20.06 -6.52 9.11
CA THR A 5 19.51 -6.72 7.77
C THR A 5 18.46 -5.63 7.59
N VAL A 6 18.91 -4.51 7.05
CA VAL A 6 18.02 -3.41 6.65
C VAL A 6 17.07 -4.03 5.64
N ARG A 7 15.82 -4.27 6.07
CA ARG A 7 14.79 -4.75 5.16
C ARG A 7 14.71 -3.79 4.00
N THR A 8 15.04 -4.28 2.82
CA THR A 8 15.05 -3.44 1.63
C THR A 8 13.65 -3.45 1.07
N VAL A 9 12.98 -2.30 1.15
CA VAL A 9 11.63 -2.10 0.60
C VAL A 9 11.72 -1.08 -0.53
N ILE A 10 11.36 -1.52 -1.73
CA ILE A 10 11.40 -0.69 -2.94
C ILE A 10 10.05 -0.77 -3.62
N VAL A 11 9.47 0.37 -4.01
CA VAL A 11 8.31 0.39 -4.92
C VAL A 11 8.84 0.19 -6.33
N THR A 12 8.45 -0.92 -6.95
CA THR A 12 8.94 -1.31 -8.29
C THR A 12 7.97 -0.92 -9.39
N ASP A 13 6.68 -0.73 -9.06
CA ASP A 13 5.67 -0.29 -10.02
C ASP A 13 4.46 0.32 -9.30
N GLY A 14 3.65 1.08 -10.03
CA GLY A 14 2.36 1.55 -9.57
C GLY A 14 1.60 2.34 -10.63
N ALA A 15 0.30 2.10 -10.76
CA ALA A 15 -0.55 2.82 -11.69
C ALA A 15 -1.99 2.99 -11.18
N ALA A 16 -2.69 3.94 -11.79
CA ALA A 16 -4.12 4.12 -11.61
C ALA A 16 -4.90 3.16 -12.51
N ALA A 17 -5.99 2.61 -11.99
CA ALA A 17 -6.93 1.83 -12.77
C ALA A 17 -7.86 2.74 -13.59
N ALA A 18 -8.41 2.21 -14.68
CA ALA A 18 -9.37 2.91 -15.53
C ALA A 18 -10.81 2.98 -14.94
N ASP A 19 -10.99 2.57 -13.68
CA ASP A 19 -12.28 2.49 -12.99
C ASP A 19 -12.71 3.80 -12.29
N GLY A 20 -11.97 4.88 -12.55
CA GLY A 20 -12.25 6.22 -12.04
C GLY A 20 -11.66 6.52 -10.65
N GLY A 21 -10.79 5.66 -10.10
CA GLY A 21 -10.00 6.08 -8.95
C GLY A 21 -9.14 5.04 -8.24
N SER A 22 -9.31 3.73 -8.49
CA SER A 22 -8.50 2.72 -7.82
C SER A 22 -7.03 2.82 -8.23
N LEU A 23 -6.15 2.44 -7.32
CA LEU A 23 -4.70 2.51 -7.51
C LEU A 23 -4.09 1.16 -7.16
N TRP A 24 -3.01 0.78 -7.84
CA TRP A 24 -2.23 -0.38 -7.43
C TRP A 24 -0.75 -0.04 -7.34
N ILE A 25 -0.04 -0.78 -6.50
CA ILE A 25 1.40 -0.72 -6.34
C ILE A 25 1.99 -2.12 -6.31
N ARG A 26 3.23 -2.24 -6.80
CA ARG A 26 4.09 -3.39 -6.53
C ARG A 26 5.26 -2.92 -5.70
N ILE A 27 5.49 -3.62 -4.59
CA ILE A 27 6.69 -3.45 -3.77
C ILE A 27 7.53 -4.70 -3.82
N ASP A 28 8.84 -4.54 -3.80
CA ASP A 28 9.79 -5.60 -3.51
C ASP A 28 10.17 -5.49 -2.04
N VAL A 29 10.06 -6.61 -1.31
CA VAL A 29 10.48 -6.74 0.08
C VAL A 29 11.51 -7.87 0.13
N ASP A 30 12.77 -7.51 0.30
CA ASP A 30 13.88 -8.47 0.36
C ASP A 30 13.90 -9.45 -0.85
N GLY A 31 13.64 -8.95 -2.06
CA GLY A 31 13.58 -9.73 -3.29
C GLY A 31 12.24 -10.43 -3.56
N GLN A 32 11.23 -10.23 -2.71
CA GLN A 32 9.88 -10.75 -2.91
C GLN A 32 8.92 -9.65 -3.35
N ALA A 33 8.45 -9.76 -4.59
CA ALA A 33 7.41 -8.88 -5.11
C ALA A 33 6.06 -9.14 -4.44
N ARG A 34 5.41 -8.07 -3.98
CA ARG A 34 4.05 -8.08 -3.41
C ARG A 34 3.20 -7.02 -4.11
N ASN A 35 2.00 -7.42 -4.52
CA ASN A 35 1.05 -6.55 -5.21
C ASN A 35 -0.05 -6.09 -4.26
N TYR A 36 -0.39 -4.81 -4.31
CA TYR A 36 -1.48 -4.24 -3.51
C TYR A 36 -2.38 -3.37 -4.37
N LEU A 37 -3.69 -3.46 -4.14
CA LEU A 37 -4.73 -2.67 -4.77
C LEU A 37 -5.45 -1.86 -3.70
N LEU A 38 -5.65 -0.58 -3.95
CA LEU A 38 -6.51 0.32 -3.19
C LEU A 38 -7.79 0.56 -4.00
N ASP A 39 -8.92 0.06 -3.50
CA ASP A 39 -10.24 0.25 -4.11
C ASP A 39 -10.71 1.70 -3.89
N ARG A 40 -10.69 2.47 -4.97
CA ARG A 40 -11.29 3.81 -5.03
C ARG A 40 -12.10 3.99 -6.30
N ALA A 41 -12.59 2.90 -6.85
CA ALA A 41 -13.41 2.89 -8.05
C ALA A 41 -14.61 3.81 -7.86
N LEU A 42 -15.04 4.47 -8.93
CA LEU A 42 -16.22 5.34 -8.88
C LEU A 42 -17.46 4.56 -8.41
N ALA A 43 -17.59 3.29 -8.84
CA ALA A 43 -18.67 2.39 -8.47
C ALA A 43 -18.64 1.95 -6.98
N SER A 44 -17.48 2.02 -6.32
CA SER A 44 -17.35 1.63 -4.91
C SER A 44 -17.71 2.76 -3.94
N ARG A 45 -17.76 4.01 -4.41
CA ARG A 45 -18.02 5.18 -3.55
C ARG A 45 -19.33 5.01 -2.76
N GLY A 46 -19.26 5.27 -1.45
CA GLY A 46 -20.38 5.11 -0.53
C GLY A 46 -20.62 3.68 -0.04
N THR A 47 -19.82 2.71 -0.48
CA THR A 47 -19.86 1.33 0.01
C THR A 47 -18.69 1.04 0.97
N PRO A 48 -18.77 -0.01 1.80
CA PRO A 48 -17.65 -0.44 2.64
C PRO A 48 -16.41 -0.89 1.87
N ARG A 49 -16.50 -1.07 0.54
CA ARG A 49 -15.36 -1.43 -0.32
C ARG A 49 -14.47 -0.24 -0.63
N TYR A 50 -15.01 0.98 -0.60
CA TYR A 50 -14.22 2.17 -0.87
C TYR A 50 -13.15 2.36 0.21
N ASN A 51 -11.94 2.73 -0.21
CA ASN A 51 -10.73 2.81 0.62
C ASN A 51 -10.27 1.48 1.23
N THR A 52 -10.76 0.32 0.75
CA THR A 52 -10.20 -0.96 1.15
C THR A 52 -8.92 -1.24 0.38
N ILE A 53 -7.97 -1.91 1.06
CA ILE A 53 -6.72 -2.35 0.43
C ILE A 53 -6.76 -3.88 0.36
N SER A 54 -6.44 -4.43 -0.80
CA SER A 54 -6.36 -5.86 -1.05
C SER A 54 -4.97 -6.24 -1.56
N GLY A 55 -4.52 -7.42 -1.18
CA GLY A 55 -3.31 -8.06 -1.70
C GLY A 55 -3.71 -9.26 -2.55
N GLU A 56 -2.76 -10.17 -2.78
CA GLU A 56 -2.97 -11.35 -3.63
C GLU A 56 -4.05 -12.31 -3.10
N HIS A 57 -4.27 -12.32 -1.78
CA HIS A 57 -5.25 -13.19 -1.11
C HIS A 57 -6.56 -12.49 -0.74
N GLY A 58 -6.80 -11.28 -1.25
CA GLY A 58 -7.99 -10.48 -0.95
C GLY A 58 -7.72 -9.33 0.02
N SER A 59 -8.77 -8.83 0.69
CA SER A 59 -8.69 -7.65 1.56
C SER A 59 -7.76 -7.87 2.75
N LEU A 60 -6.89 -6.89 3.01
CA LEU A 60 -5.94 -6.94 4.11
C LEU A 60 -6.66 -6.85 5.46
N SER A 61 -6.27 -7.69 6.40
CA SER A 61 -6.62 -7.57 7.81
C SER A 61 -6.03 -6.31 8.44
N LYS A 62 -6.43 -5.99 9.69
CA LYS A 62 -5.83 -4.88 10.45
C LYS A 62 -4.32 -5.07 10.66
N GLY A 63 -3.87 -6.30 10.91
CA GLY A 63 -2.45 -6.62 11.07
C GLY A 63 -1.65 -6.40 9.79
N GLU A 64 -2.15 -6.91 8.66
CA GLU A 64 -1.49 -6.75 7.36
C GLU A 64 -1.45 -5.29 6.90
N ARG A 65 -2.49 -4.50 7.18
CA ARG A 65 -2.48 -3.05 6.92
C ARG A 65 -1.41 -2.33 7.74
N LYS A 66 -1.24 -2.69 9.02
CA LYS A 66 -0.17 -2.14 9.87
C LYS A 66 1.21 -2.52 9.35
N GLU A 67 1.40 -3.77 8.96
CA GLU A 67 2.66 -4.22 8.35
C GLU A 67 2.95 -3.45 7.06
N LEU A 68 1.98 -3.32 6.17
CA LEU A 68 2.12 -2.55 4.94
C LEU A 68 2.45 -1.08 5.20
N LEU A 69 1.82 -0.46 6.20
CA LEU A 69 2.13 0.92 6.58
C LEU A 69 3.58 1.07 7.05
N VAL A 70 4.08 0.11 7.84
CA VAL A 70 5.48 0.10 8.28
C VAL A 70 6.42 -0.06 7.09
N LEU A 71 6.14 -1.00 6.16
CA LEU A 71 6.94 -1.23 4.97
C LEU A 71 6.99 0.00 4.05
N LEU A 72 5.85 0.64 3.78
CA LEU A 72 5.81 1.84 2.96
C LEU A 72 6.52 3.02 3.62
N ARG A 73 6.49 3.10 4.95
CA ARG A 73 7.22 4.13 5.70
C ARG A 73 8.73 3.90 5.79
N SER A 74 9.18 2.66 5.68
CA SER A 74 10.62 2.35 5.65
C SER A 74 11.28 2.66 4.30
N ILE A 75 10.51 3.07 3.28
CA ILE A 75 11.06 3.54 2.01
C ILE A 75 11.78 4.88 2.27
N ALA A 76 13.09 4.87 2.06
CA ALA A 76 14.03 5.89 2.52
C ALA A 76 13.85 7.30 1.91
N ASP A 77 13.05 7.45 0.84
CA ASP A 77 12.81 8.74 0.20
C ASP A 77 11.35 9.20 0.39
N PRO A 78 11.09 10.16 1.29
CA PRO A 78 9.79 10.81 1.43
C PRO A 78 9.30 11.52 0.15
N GLY A 79 10.20 11.88 -0.76
CA GLY A 79 9.86 12.40 -2.09
C GLY A 79 9.23 11.34 -3.00
N MET A 80 9.59 10.06 -2.83
CA MET A 80 8.91 8.93 -3.48
C MET A 80 7.51 8.65 -2.93
N TRP A 81 7.12 9.27 -1.81
CA TRP A 81 5.76 9.15 -1.30
C TRP A 81 4.77 10.02 -2.08
N ALA A 82 5.23 10.86 -3.01
CA ALA A 82 4.33 11.64 -3.86
C ALA A 82 3.50 10.73 -4.78
N GLY A 83 2.22 11.06 -4.97
CA GLY A 83 1.32 10.35 -5.89
C GLY A 83 0.71 9.07 -5.30
N ILE A 84 0.92 7.93 -5.96
CA ILE A 84 0.21 6.69 -5.65
C ILE A 84 0.55 6.17 -4.25
N VAL A 85 1.83 6.08 -3.90
CA VAL A 85 2.29 5.56 -2.60
C VAL A 85 1.77 6.41 -1.44
N GLY A 86 1.78 7.73 -1.58
CA GLY A 86 1.24 8.65 -0.57
C GLY A 86 -0.25 8.45 -0.33
N THR A 87 -1.01 8.12 -1.38
CA THR A 87 -2.44 7.81 -1.26
C THR A 87 -2.65 6.53 -0.45
N PHE A 88 -1.84 5.49 -0.68
CA PHE A 88 -1.86 4.28 0.15
C PHE A 88 -1.52 4.58 1.61
N VAL A 89 -0.44 5.32 1.87
CA VAL A 89 -0.03 5.70 3.23
C VAL A 89 -1.13 6.50 3.95
N GLN A 90 -1.79 7.43 3.25
CA GLN A 90 -2.89 8.19 3.82
C GLN A 90 -4.05 7.29 4.24
N VAL A 91 -4.54 6.42 3.34
CA VAL A 91 -5.66 5.52 3.62
C VAL A 91 -5.33 4.54 4.75
N LEU A 92 -4.09 4.03 4.78
CA LEU A 92 -3.62 3.17 5.86
C LEU A 92 -3.62 3.87 7.21
N ARG A 93 -3.23 5.16 7.27
CA ARG A 93 -3.25 5.95 8.51
C ARG A 93 -4.67 6.26 8.98
N GLU A 94 -5.57 6.62 8.06
CA GLU A 94 -6.98 6.86 8.38
C GLU A 94 -7.65 5.59 8.89
N SER A 95 -7.24 4.42 8.40
CA SER A 95 -7.73 3.11 8.84
C SER A 95 -7.14 2.61 10.16
N ASP A 96 -6.02 3.18 10.63
CA ASP A 96 -5.35 2.78 11.88
C ASP A 96 -5.78 3.62 13.09
N GLY A 97 -6.54 4.70 12.85
CA GLY A 97 -7.16 5.54 13.88
C GLY A 97 -8.41 4.91 14.48
N GLU A 98 -8.23 3.91 15.34
CA GLU A 98 -9.17 3.47 16.38
C GLU A 98 -8.40 3.18 17.67
#